data_AF-A0A837LIS2-F1
#
_entry.id   AF-A0A837LIS2-F1
#
_cell.length_a   1.000
_cell.length_b   1.000
_cell.length_c   1.000
_cell.angle_alpha   90.00
_cell.angle_beta   90.00
_cell.angle_gamma   90.00
#
_symmetry.space_group_name_H-M   'P 1'
#
loop_
_entity.id
_entity.type
_entity.pdbx_description
1 polymer ?
#
loop_
_entity_poly.entity_id
_entity_poly.type
_entity_poly.pdbx_seq_one_letter_code
_entity_poly.pdbx_strand_id
1 'polypeptide(L)'
;MVVLIHSTPEYTNGSGTNLAALILQSVSRAGFISFFLISGYFALNEKIVSLKKYYYNRIVTIVIPFLFYAYIHYFMVHYDFGRSANALSGFFSITTLADFLHAVVIGPAFNGSMFVSLHFWFIYWIVGAYAVVPFVGYIIQRIEPSSRLKSIAFLLGVSWLHLYVNRYFPNANIISIPFIADGWFVYFLIGGLLYGLELNKYRKYAFVCCAIGYVLTVFLTWFNFSMLSIYQAPYGIDINMVLCVCGFFIIFQTLRESFLTTWVAKASKYTYGIYLTHVFMMYFISGYTKTATSSVIANSVLTAVVAFTLALIFCFIFDNLFIFKLIRKLKLSNA
;
A
#
# COMPACT_ATOMS: atom_id res chain seq x y z
N MET A 1 -2.41 9.34 1.57
CA MET A 1 -3.52 8.35 1.59
C MET A 1 -3.22 7.18 2.52
N VAL A 2 -2.05 6.52 2.41
CA VAL A 2 -1.66 5.46 3.36
C VAL A 2 -1.50 5.94 4.80
N VAL A 3 -1.05 7.17 5.05
CA VAL A 3 -1.05 7.68 6.45
C VAL A 3 -2.48 7.90 6.96
N LEU A 4 -3.37 8.38 6.08
CA LEU A 4 -4.75 8.73 6.45
C LEU A 4 -5.56 7.51 6.90
N ILE A 5 -5.34 6.35 6.28
CA ILE A 5 -6.06 5.09 6.57
C ILE A 5 -5.93 4.67 8.05
N HIS A 6 -4.79 5.00 8.67
CA HIS A 6 -4.41 4.60 10.03
C HIS A 6 -4.74 5.68 11.08
N SER A 7 -5.00 6.91 10.62
CA SER A 7 -5.53 7.99 11.45
C SER A 7 -7.06 8.06 11.46
N THR A 8 -7.72 7.29 10.59
CA THR A 8 -9.17 7.29 10.40
C THR A 8 -9.81 6.16 11.20
N PRO A 9 -10.94 6.38 11.90
CA PRO A 9 -11.66 5.30 12.55
C PRO A 9 -12.15 4.23 11.56
N GLU A 10 -12.33 3.00 12.04
CA GLU A 10 -13.00 1.95 11.29
C GLU A 10 -14.53 2.11 11.38
N TYR A 11 -15.23 1.67 10.34
CA TYR A 11 -16.68 1.71 10.32
C TYR A 11 -17.26 0.54 11.12
N THR A 12 -18.11 0.83 12.10
CA THR A 12 -18.75 -0.19 12.95
C THR A 12 -20.20 0.20 13.27
N ASN A 13 -21.11 -0.77 13.33
CA ASN A 13 -22.50 -0.47 13.69
C ASN A 13 -22.59 0.08 15.13
N GLY A 14 -23.32 1.18 15.32
CA GLY A 14 -23.53 1.81 16.63
C GLY A 14 -22.49 2.84 17.08
N SER A 15 -21.45 3.13 16.28
CA SER A 15 -20.49 4.20 16.61
C SER A 15 -20.97 5.58 16.14
N GLY A 16 -20.83 6.61 16.98
CA GLY A 16 -21.08 8.01 16.60
C GLY A 16 -20.08 8.57 15.56
N THR A 17 -19.06 7.79 15.17
CA THR A 17 -17.99 8.20 14.25
C THR A 17 -18.16 7.68 12.81
N ASN A 18 -19.28 7.02 12.54
CA ASN A 18 -19.54 6.28 11.31
C ASN A 18 -19.45 7.10 10.02
N LEU A 19 -19.85 8.38 10.04
CA LEU A 19 -19.74 9.24 8.85
C LEU A 19 -18.28 9.57 8.51
N ALA A 20 -17.46 9.86 9.53
CA ALA A 20 -16.03 10.13 9.35
C ALA A 20 -15.30 8.90 8.78
N ALA A 21 -15.62 7.72 9.33
CA ALA A 21 -15.09 6.45 8.83
C ALA A 21 -15.47 6.22 7.36
N LEU A 22 -16.75 6.36 6.99
CA LEU A 22 -17.22 6.15 5.61
C LEU A 22 -16.49 7.06 4.61
N ILE A 23 -16.40 8.36 4.90
CA ILE A 23 -15.81 9.34 3.99
C ILE A 23 -14.30 9.11 3.84
N LEU A 24 -13.58 9.05 4.96
CA LEU A 24 -12.12 9.05 4.96
C LEU A 24 -11.52 7.68 4.62
N GLN A 25 -12.14 6.56 5.04
CA GLN A 25 -11.69 5.22 4.64
C GLN A 25 -11.85 5.03 3.14
N SER A 26 -12.93 5.53 2.53
CA SER A 26 -13.19 5.38 1.09
C SER A 26 -12.07 5.97 0.24
N VAL A 27 -11.61 7.19 0.56
CA VAL A 27 -10.47 7.80 -0.15
C VAL A 27 -9.18 7.07 0.19
N SER A 28 -8.87 6.91 1.49
CA SER A 28 -7.56 6.41 1.92
C SER A 28 -7.24 4.98 1.45
N ARG A 29 -8.24 4.09 1.41
CA ARG A 29 -8.12 2.70 0.94
C ARG A 29 -7.77 2.63 -0.55
N ALA A 30 -8.44 3.41 -1.41
CA ALA A 30 -8.10 3.46 -2.84
C ALA A 30 -6.65 3.93 -3.08
N GLY A 31 -6.15 4.85 -2.25
CA GLY A 31 -4.75 5.27 -2.30
C GLY A 31 -3.76 4.16 -1.93
N PHE A 32 -4.11 3.32 -0.95
CA PHE A 32 -3.33 2.15 -0.59
C PHE A 32 -3.30 1.13 -1.74
N ILE A 33 -4.46 0.83 -2.34
CA ILE A 33 -4.56 -0.15 -3.42
C ILE A 33 -3.79 0.28 -4.68
N SER A 34 -3.70 1.58 -4.92
CA SER A 34 -2.89 2.13 -6.03
C SER A 34 -1.43 1.67 -6.01
N PHE A 35 -0.85 1.33 -4.86
CA PHE A 35 0.53 0.82 -4.78
C PHE A 35 0.70 -0.51 -5.51
N PHE A 36 -0.28 -1.42 -5.44
CA PHE A 36 -0.23 -2.71 -6.14
C PHE A 36 -0.30 -2.50 -7.65
N LEU A 37 -1.24 -1.67 -8.10
CA LEU A 37 -1.43 -1.37 -9.51
C LEU A 37 -0.19 -0.70 -10.11
N ILE A 38 0.35 0.34 -9.46
CA ILE A 38 1.57 1.03 -9.92
C ILE A 38 2.75 0.06 -9.94
N SER A 39 2.90 -0.77 -8.91
CA SER A 39 3.97 -1.77 -8.86
C SER A 39 3.89 -2.75 -10.03
N GLY A 40 2.70 -3.20 -10.37
CA GLY A 40 2.46 -4.08 -11.51
C GLY A 40 2.74 -3.44 -12.85
N TYR A 41 2.30 -2.19 -13.02
CA TYR A 41 2.54 -1.40 -14.24
C TYR A 41 4.02 -1.32 -14.59
N PHE A 42 4.88 -1.01 -13.61
CA PHE A 42 6.31 -0.90 -13.85
C PHE A 42 7.03 -2.26 -13.84
N ALA A 43 6.75 -3.14 -12.88
CA ALA A 43 7.53 -4.36 -12.71
C ALA A 43 7.23 -5.41 -13.80
N LEU A 44 5.96 -5.60 -14.18
CA LEU A 44 5.59 -6.61 -15.18
C LEU A 44 6.00 -6.23 -16.61
N ASN A 45 6.33 -4.96 -16.86
CA ASN A 45 6.75 -4.45 -18.16
C ASN A 45 8.25 -4.12 -18.21
N GLU A 46 9.00 -4.46 -17.16
CA GLU A 46 10.45 -4.32 -17.14
C GLU A 46 11.08 -5.32 -18.14
N LYS A 47 12.06 -4.83 -18.92
CA LYS A 47 12.85 -5.68 -19.80
C LYS A 47 13.98 -6.34 -19.00
N ILE A 48 13.79 -7.61 -18.65
CA ILE A 48 14.74 -8.35 -17.81
C ILE A 48 15.78 -9.05 -18.69
N VAL A 49 17.01 -8.52 -18.66
CA VAL A 49 18.15 -9.10 -19.40
C VAL A 49 18.83 -10.22 -18.62
N SER A 50 18.87 -10.13 -17.29
CA SER A 50 19.52 -11.10 -16.41
C SER A 50 18.75 -11.25 -15.10
N LEU A 51 18.39 -12.49 -14.74
CA LEU A 51 17.69 -12.79 -13.48
C LEU A 51 18.53 -12.42 -12.26
N LYS A 52 19.84 -12.72 -12.28
CA LYS A 52 20.76 -12.37 -11.20
C LYS A 52 20.77 -10.87 -10.95
N LYS A 53 20.92 -10.07 -12.01
CA LYS A 53 20.93 -8.60 -11.92
C LYS A 53 19.58 -8.06 -11.45
N TYR A 54 18.48 -8.63 -11.95
CA TYR A 54 17.12 -8.26 -11.55
C TYR A 54 16.90 -8.45 -10.04
N TYR A 55 17.11 -9.65 -9.52
CA TYR A 55 16.88 -9.93 -8.10
C TYR A 55 17.83 -9.17 -7.19
N TYR A 56 19.12 -9.06 -7.56
CA TYR A 56 20.07 -8.26 -6.79
C TYR A 56 19.62 -6.81 -6.66
N ASN A 57 19.19 -6.20 -7.78
CA ASN A 57 18.71 -4.82 -7.75
C ASN A 57 17.52 -4.67 -6.81
N ARG A 58 16.56 -5.61 -6.81
CA ARG A 58 15.39 -5.57 -5.92
C ARG A 58 15.77 -5.73 -4.46
N ILE A 59 16.69 -6.65 -4.12
CA ILE A 59 17.24 -6.79 -2.78
C ILE A 59 17.87 -5.48 -2.30
N VAL A 60 18.74 -4.88 -3.13
CA VAL A 60 19.45 -3.64 -2.78
C VAL A 60 18.52 -2.45 -2.64
N THR A 61 17.47 -2.34 -3.46
CA THR A 61 16.57 -1.18 -3.44
C THR A 61 15.38 -1.31 -2.49
N ILE A 62 15.03 -2.51 -2.06
CA ILE A 62 13.81 -2.77 -1.27
C ILE A 62 14.18 -3.40 0.06
N VAL A 63 14.77 -4.59 0.03
CA VAL A 63 15.04 -5.37 1.25
C VAL A 63 16.05 -4.66 2.13
N ILE A 64 17.16 -4.15 1.58
CA ILE A 64 18.18 -3.48 2.39
C ILE A 64 17.62 -2.21 3.07
N PRO A 65 17.02 -1.24 2.36
CA PRO A 65 16.42 -0.09 3.02
C PRO A 65 15.33 -0.48 4.03
N PHE A 66 14.51 -1.49 3.70
CA PHE A 66 13.52 -2.03 4.63
C PHE A 66 14.15 -2.45 5.96
N LEU A 67 15.25 -3.20 5.95
CA LEU A 67 15.89 -3.67 7.18
C LEU A 67 16.33 -2.50 8.08
N PHE A 68 16.86 -1.41 7.51
CA PHE A 68 17.24 -0.23 8.29
C PHE A 68 16.03 0.47 8.92
N TYR A 69 15.00 0.74 8.12
CA TYR A 69 13.79 1.40 8.61
C TYR A 69 13.02 0.52 9.60
N ALA A 70 12.95 -0.78 9.35
CA ALA A 70 12.31 -1.75 10.22
C ALA A 70 13.06 -1.90 11.54
N TYR A 71 14.39 -1.83 11.53
CA TYR A 71 15.19 -1.83 12.75
C TYR A 71 14.89 -0.61 13.63
N ILE A 72 14.85 0.59 13.01
CA ILE A 72 14.50 1.83 13.71
C ILE A 72 13.10 1.72 14.30
N HIS A 73 12.12 1.24 13.52
CA HIS A 73 10.75 1.04 14.00
C HIS A 73 10.70 0.03 15.16
N TYR A 74 11.32 -1.15 15.00
CA TYR A 74 11.37 -2.19 16.02
C TYR A 74 11.95 -1.64 17.33
N PHE A 75 13.10 -0.96 17.25
CA PHE A 75 13.73 -0.35 18.40
C PHE A 75 12.81 0.67 19.09
N MET A 76 12.18 1.55 18.31
CA MET A 76 11.30 2.57 18.86
C MET A 76 10.09 1.99 19.59
N VAL A 77 9.55 0.87 19.12
CA VAL A 77 8.40 0.20 19.74
C VAL A 77 8.77 -0.53 21.02
N HIS A 78 9.95 -1.17 21.07
CA HIS A 78 10.34 -2.05 22.19
C HIS A 78 11.16 -1.36 23.29
N TYR A 79 11.69 -0.16 23.04
CA TYR A 79 12.59 0.54 23.97
C TYR A 79 12.10 1.93 24.40
N ASP A 80 10.78 2.18 24.33
CA ASP A 80 10.15 3.42 24.82
C ASP A 80 10.87 4.71 24.37
N PHE A 81 11.21 4.76 23.08
CA PHE A 81 11.97 5.86 22.50
C PHE A 81 11.30 7.21 22.77
N GLY A 82 12.06 8.12 23.41
CA GLY A 82 11.57 9.46 23.79
C GLY A 82 10.76 9.52 25.09
N ARG A 83 10.60 8.40 25.82
CA ARG A 83 9.86 8.35 27.10
C ARG A 83 10.72 7.91 28.30
N SER A 84 11.83 7.21 28.06
CA SER A 84 12.76 6.76 29.10
C SER A 84 14.13 7.44 28.98
N ALA A 85 14.76 7.76 30.12
CA ALA A 85 16.10 8.35 30.17
C ALA A 85 17.18 7.43 29.56
N ASN A 86 16.94 6.11 29.55
CA ASN A 86 17.82 5.10 28.97
C ASN A 86 17.30 4.53 27.64
N ALA A 87 16.42 5.24 26.94
CA ALA A 87 15.75 4.74 25.74
C ALA A 87 16.67 4.44 24.54
N LEU A 88 17.94 4.87 24.58
CA LEU A 88 18.96 4.52 23.58
C LEU A 88 19.86 3.36 24.02
N SER A 89 19.74 2.91 25.28
CA SER A 89 20.51 1.77 25.77
C SER A 89 20.11 0.52 24.99
N GLY A 90 21.10 -0.23 24.50
CA GLY A 90 20.85 -1.44 23.73
C GLY A 90 20.61 -1.25 22.22
N PHE A 91 20.59 -0.02 21.68
CA PHE A 91 20.39 0.22 20.23
C PHE A 91 21.41 -0.50 19.34
N PHE A 92 22.61 -0.75 19.84
CA PHE A 92 23.64 -1.51 19.11
C PHE A 92 23.98 -2.84 19.80
N SER A 93 23.09 -3.34 20.68
CA SER A 93 23.33 -4.62 21.34
C SER A 93 23.10 -5.79 20.39
N ILE A 94 23.91 -6.83 20.52
CA ILE A 94 23.79 -8.04 19.72
C ILE A 94 22.47 -8.76 19.96
N THR A 95 21.94 -8.69 21.19
CA THR A 95 20.65 -9.27 21.57
C THR A 95 19.50 -8.58 20.84
N THR A 96 19.46 -7.24 20.86
CA THR A 96 18.42 -6.48 20.13
C THR A 96 18.48 -6.74 18.63
N LEU A 97 19.69 -6.85 18.06
CA LEU A 97 19.85 -7.17 16.65
C LEU A 97 19.35 -8.58 16.32
N ALA A 98 19.66 -9.58 17.16
CA ALA A 98 19.21 -10.94 16.98
C ALA A 98 17.67 -11.05 17.08
N ASP A 99 17.08 -10.41 18.09
CA ASP A 99 15.62 -10.40 18.29
C ASP A 99 14.91 -9.71 17.13
N PHE A 100 15.46 -8.59 16.63
CA PHE A 100 14.96 -7.93 15.43
C PHE A 100 14.99 -8.85 14.20
N LEU A 101 16.13 -9.52 13.95
CA LEU A 101 16.24 -10.41 12.79
C LEU A 101 15.26 -11.57 12.89
N HIS A 102 15.05 -12.12 14.09
CA HIS A 102 14.04 -13.15 14.32
C HIS A 102 12.63 -12.62 14.07
N ALA A 103 12.32 -11.41 14.54
CA ALA A 103 11.04 -10.73 14.30
C ALA A 103 10.78 -10.49 12.80
N VAL A 104 11.80 -10.15 12.02
CA VAL A 104 11.71 -10.00 10.56
C VAL A 104 11.45 -11.34 9.87
N VAL A 105 12.08 -12.43 10.32
CA VAL A 105 11.90 -13.76 9.70
C VAL A 105 10.51 -14.33 9.97
N ILE A 106 10.02 -14.21 11.22
CA ILE A 106 8.66 -14.64 11.56
C ILE A 106 7.61 -13.79 10.82
N GLY A 107 7.93 -12.52 10.60
CA GLY A 107 7.14 -11.62 9.78
C GLY A 107 5.99 -10.93 10.54
N PRO A 108 5.19 -10.14 9.82
CA PRO A 108 4.29 -9.15 10.43
C PRO A 108 3.00 -9.74 11.00
N ALA A 109 2.69 -11.01 10.69
CA ALA A 109 1.48 -11.67 11.17
C ALA A 109 1.57 -12.14 12.64
N PHE A 110 2.77 -12.18 13.21
CA PHE A 110 2.99 -12.58 14.59
C PHE A 110 2.97 -11.37 15.53
N ASN A 111 1.80 -11.10 16.13
CA ASN A 111 1.60 -10.05 17.13
C ASN A 111 2.06 -10.51 18.54
N GLY A 112 3.26 -11.06 18.65
CA GLY A 112 3.85 -11.49 19.91
C GLY A 112 4.86 -10.50 20.49
N SER A 113 5.67 -10.93 21.46
CA SER A 113 6.75 -10.12 22.06
C SER A 113 7.81 -9.67 21.04
N MET A 114 7.93 -10.36 19.89
CA MET A 114 8.88 -10.07 18.82
C MET A 114 8.17 -9.46 17.60
N PHE A 115 7.31 -8.48 17.84
CA PHE A 115 6.55 -7.81 16.81
C PHE A 115 7.34 -6.66 16.16
N VAL A 116 7.45 -6.64 14.83
CA VAL A 116 8.02 -5.49 14.11
C VAL A 116 6.93 -4.45 13.82
N SER A 117 6.00 -4.78 12.93
CA SER A 117 4.82 -3.98 12.61
C SER A 117 3.89 -4.75 11.67
N LEU A 118 2.59 -4.79 11.98
CA LEU A 118 1.56 -5.30 11.07
C LEU A 118 1.61 -4.54 9.75
N HIS A 119 1.97 -3.26 9.81
CA HIS A 119 2.02 -2.34 8.68
C HIS A 119 3.12 -2.67 7.68
N PHE A 120 4.05 -3.58 7.99
CA PHE A 120 5.09 -3.97 7.04
C PHE A 120 4.68 -5.11 6.11
N TRP A 121 3.47 -5.67 6.27
CA TRP A 121 2.96 -6.77 5.43
C TRP A 121 3.07 -6.53 3.93
N PHE A 122 2.86 -5.29 3.46
CA PHE A 122 2.99 -4.95 2.04
C PHE A 122 4.41 -5.18 1.53
N ILE A 123 5.44 -5.00 2.36
CA ILE A 123 6.84 -5.22 1.96
C ILE A 123 7.10 -6.72 1.73
N TYR A 124 6.57 -7.57 2.62
CA TYR A 124 6.65 -9.02 2.44
C TYR A 124 5.89 -9.44 1.18
N TRP A 125 4.71 -8.87 0.98
CA TRP A 125 3.89 -9.10 -0.21
C TRP A 125 4.62 -8.66 -1.50
N ILE A 126 5.19 -7.45 -1.56
CA ILE A 126 5.84 -6.93 -2.77
C ILE A 126 7.14 -7.67 -3.08
N VAL A 127 7.87 -8.15 -2.07
CA VAL A 127 9.03 -9.04 -2.26
C VAL A 127 8.58 -10.35 -2.91
N GLY A 128 7.47 -10.94 -2.45
CA GLY A 128 6.87 -12.12 -3.07
C GLY A 128 6.41 -11.85 -4.51
N ALA A 129 5.72 -10.74 -4.75
CA ALA A 129 5.28 -10.36 -6.09
C ALA A 129 6.47 -10.17 -7.04
N TYR A 130 7.55 -9.52 -6.60
CA TYR A 130 8.76 -9.33 -7.40
C TYR A 130 9.56 -10.60 -7.63
N ALA A 131 9.45 -11.60 -6.74
CA ALA A 131 10.03 -12.92 -6.97
C ALA A 131 9.43 -13.60 -8.22
N VAL A 132 8.15 -13.36 -8.52
CA VAL A 132 7.46 -14.00 -9.66
C VAL A 132 7.42 -13.14 -10.94
N VAL A 133 7.84 -11.87 -10.86
CA VAL A 133 7.80 -10.93 -12.00
C VAL A 133 8.45 -11.46 -13.28
N PRO A 134 9.64 -12.10 -13.27
CA PRO A 134 10.25 -12.55 -14.52
C PRO A 134 9.37 -13.52 -15.32
N PHE A 135 8.60 -14.36 -14.62
CA PHE A 135 7.68 -15.30 -15.24
C PHE A 135 6.36 -14.63 -15.63
N VAL A 136 5.74 -13.91 -14.70
CA VAL A 136 4.43 -13.28 -14.92
C VAL A 136 4.52 -12.16 -15.95
N GLY A 137 5.59 -11.35 -15.91
CA GLY A 137 5.88 -10.31 -16.88
C GLY A 137 6.07 -10.87 -18.29
N TYR A 138 6.74 -12.02 -18.43
CA TYR A 138 6.89 -12.71 -19.72
C TYR A 138 5.53 -13.06 -20.37
N ILE A 139 4.55 -13.48 -19.57
CA ILE A 139 3.19 -13.77 -20.03
C ILE A 139 2.46 -12.48 -20.40
N ILE A 140 2.46 -11.50 -19.49
CA ILE A 140 1.74 -10.23 -19.66
C ILE A 140 2.21 -9.46 -20.91
N GLN A 141 3.52 -9.44 -21.16
CA GLN A 141 4.10 -8.74 -22.31
C GLN A 141 3.70 -9.37 -23.66
N ARG A 142 3.26 -10.63 -23.68
CA ARG A 142 2.78 -11.33 -24.90
C ARG A 142 1.31 -11.08 -25.21
N ILE A 143 0.56 -10.51 -24.28
CA ILE A 143 -0.86 -10.19 -24.52
C ILE A 143 -0.94 -8.99 -25.46
N GLU A 144 -1.57 -9.21 -26.61
CA GLU A 144 -1.77 -8.19 -27.63
C GLU A 144 -2.48 -6.94 -27.07
N PRO A 145 -2.08 -5.73 -27.48
CA PRO A 145 -2.71 -4.49 -27.01
C PRO A 145 -4.23 -4.45 -27.15
N SER A 146 -4.76 -4.99 -28.26
CA SER A 146 -6.19 -5.13 -28.56
C SER A 146 -6.97 -5.98 -27.54
N SER A 147 -6.28 -6.92 -26.88
CA SER A 147 -6.87 -7.89 -25.96
C SER A 147 -6.71 -7.50 -24.49
N ARG A 148 -5.83 -6.56 -24.14
CA ARG A 148 -5.52 -6.18 -22.75
C ARG A 148 -6.74 -5.77 -21.93
N LEU A 149 -7.64 -4.97 -22.49
CA LEU A 149 -8.89 -4.58 -21.79
C LEU A 149 -9.82 -5.77 -21.59
N LYS A 150 -9.90 -6.68 -22.56
CA LYS A 150 -10.68 -7.93 -22.42
C LYS A 150 -10.07 -8.84 -21.36
N SER A 151 -8.75 -8.92 -21.29
CA SER A 151 -8.04 -9.64 -20.23
C SER A 151 -8.31 -9.05 -18.86
N ILE A 152 -8.29 -7.71 -18.71
CA ILE A 152 -8.68 -7.06 -17.45
C ILE A 152 -10.13 -7.42 -17.07
N ALA A 153 -11.07 -7.33 -18.02
CA ALA A 153 -12.46 -7.68 -17.77
C ALA A 153 -12.63 -9.15 -17.36
N PHE A 154 -11.89 -10.07 -17.99
CA PHE A 154 -11.87 -11.49 -17.63
C PHE A 154 -11.32 -11.73 -16.21
N LEU A 155 -10.17 -11.13 -15.88
CA LEU A 155 -9.56 -11.23 -14.55
C LEU A 155 -10.54 -10.75 -13.46
N LEU A 156 -11.19 -9.61 -13.70
CA LEU A 156 -12.19 -9.05 -12.79
C LEU A 156 -13.44 -9.94 -12.70
N GLY A 157 -13.94 -10.45 -13.83
CA GLY A 157 -15.11 -11.34 -13.85
C GLY A 157 -14.91 -12.60 -13.01
N VAL A 158 -13.78 -13.28 -13.18
CA VAL A 158 -13.44 -14.48 -12.39
C VAL A 158 -13.27 -14.12 -10.90
N SER A 159 -12.57 -13.02 -10.61
CA SER A 159 -12.32 -12.58 -9.22
C SER A 159 -13.60 -12.15 -8.50
N TRP A 160 -14.49 -11.44 -9.18
CA TRP A 160 -15.77 -10.98 -8.64
C TRP A 160 -16.78 -12.10 -8.48
N LEU A 161 -16.79 -13.07 -9.40
CA LEU A 161 -17.63 -14.26 -9.24
C LEU A 161 -17.27 -14.98 -7.94
N HIS A 162 -15.98 -15.25 -7.71
CA HIS A 162 -15.51 -15.86 -6.47
C HIS A 162 -15.82 -14.96 -5.25
N LEU A 163 -15.54 -13.66 -5.32
CA LEU A 163 -15.73 -12.72 -4.21
C LEU A 163 -17.20 -12.61 -3.78
N TYR A 164 -18.10 -12.36 -4.72
CA TYR A 164 -19.49 -12.04 -4.40
C TYR A 164 -20.32 -13.28 -4.09
N VAL A 165 -20.01 -14.43 -4.70
CA VAL A 165 -20.63 -15.70 -4.29
C VAL A 165 -20.26 -16.02 -2.85
N ASN A 166 -18.97 -15.96 -2.48
CA ASN A 166 -18.54 -16.24 -1.11
C ASN A 166 -19.11 -15.24 -0.09
N ARG A 167 -19.24 -13.97 -0.46
CA ARG A 167 -19.76 -12.94 0.45
C ARG A 167 -21.26 -13.06 0.70
N TYR A 168 -22.05 -13.21 -0.35
CA TYR A 168 -23.52 -13.14 -0.25
C TYR A 168 -24.20 -14.51 -0.17
N PHE A 169 -23.50 -15.58 -0.57
CA PHE A 169 -23.98 -16.95 -0.53
C PHE A 169 -22.89 -17.88 0.04
N PRO A 170 -22.42 -17.67 1.28
CA PRO A 170 -21.31 -18.46 1.85
C PRO A 170 -21.60 -19.97 1.92
N ASN A 171 -22.88 -20.35 1.98
CA ASN A 171 -23.34 -21.74 1.97
C ASN A 171 -23.44 -22.36 0.55
N ALA A 172 -23.26 -21.57 -0.51
CA ALA A 172 -23.33 -22.03 -1.90
C ALA A 172 -22.00 -22.60 -2.43
N ASN A 173 -21.05 -22.90 -1.53
CA ASN A 173 -19.73 -23.50 -1.83
C ASN A 173 -19.82 -24.98 -2.25
N ILE A 174 -20.71 -25.29 -3.20
CA ILE A 174 -20.90 -26.63 -3.77
C ILE A 174 -19.94 -26.85 -4.95
N ILE A 175 -19.46 -25.76 -5.59
CA ILE A 175 -18.51 -25.80 -6.71
C ILE A 175 -17.31 -24.91 -6.38
N SER A 176 -16.10 -25.44 -6.49
CA SER A 176 -14.86 -24.67 -6.33
C SER A 176 -14.73 -23.68 -7.49
N ILE A 177 -15.03 -22.40 -7.23
CA ILE A 177 -14.89 -21.33 -8.23
C ILE A 177 -13.39 -21.01 -8.39
N PRO A 178 -12.82 -21.09 -9.61
CA PRO A 178 -11.45 -20.67 -9.85
C PRO A 178 -11.23 -19.23 -9.41
N PHE A 179 -10.13 -18.98 -8.70
CA PHE A 179 -9.76 -17.63 -8.28
C PHE A 179 -8.27 -17.39 -8.54
N ILE A 180 -7.92 -16.13 -8.78
CA ILE A 180 -6.54 -15.72 -9.07
C ILE A 180 -5.98 -15.10 -7.81
N ALA A 181 -5.21 -15.90 -7.06
CA ALA A 181 -4.47 -15.49 -5.86
C ALA A 181 -5.26 -14.55 -4.93
N ASP A 182 -4.58 -13.66 -4.22
CA ASP A 182 -5.24 -12.59 -3.47
C ASP A 182 -5.68 -11.44 -4.41
N GLY A 183 -6.70 -10.67 -4.01
CA GLY A 183 -7.18 -9.53 -4.79
C GLY A 183 -6.08 -8.48 -5.06
N TRP A 184 -5.05 -8.42 -4.23
CA TRP A 184 -3.89 -7.55 -4.40
C TRP A 184 -3.08 -7.90 -5.64
N PHE A 185 -2.87 -9.19 -5.87
CA PHE A 185 -2.18 -9.68 -7.06
C PHE A 185 -2.97 -9.41 -8.33
N VAL A 186 -4.31 -9.43 -8.27
CA VAL A 186 -5.15 -9.02 -9.40
C VAL A 186 -4.89 -7.56 -9.77
N TYR A 187 -4.81 -6.64 -8.80
CA TYR A 187 -4.43 -5.24 -9.06
C TYR A 187 -3.04 -5.12 -9.70
N PHE A 188 -2.08 -5.92 -9.25
CA PHE A 188 -0.75 -5.99 -9.84
C PHE A 188 -0.79 -6.43 -11.31
N LEU A 189 -1.56 -7.47 -11.65
CA LEU A 189 -1.77 -7.90 -13.04
C LEU A 189 -2.46 -6.83 -13.89
N ILE A 190 -3.49 -6.17 -13.35
CA ILE A 190 -4.19 -5.05 -14.02
C ILE A 190 -3.19 -3.95 -14.36
N GLY A 191 -2.32 -3.57 -13.42
CA GLY A 191 -1.24 -2.62 -13.67
C GLY A 191 -0.39 -3.01 -14.87
N GLY A 192 0.06 -4.27 -14.93
CA GLY A 192 0.84 -4.78 -16.06
C GLY A 192 0.09 -4.68 -17.40
N LEU A 193 -1.20 -5.02 -17.41
CA LEU A 193 -2.06 -4.98 -18.61
C LEU A 193 -2.37 -3.56 -19.06
N LEU A 194 -2.39 -2.58 -18.16
CA LEU A 194 -2.61 -1.18 -18.53
C LEU A 194 -1.46 -0.59 -19.37
N TYR A 195 -0.30 -1.25 -19.44
CA TYR A 195 0.93 -0.69 -19.98
C TYR A 195 0.84 -0.09 -21.39
N GLY A 196 0.81 -0.79 -22.52
CA GLY A 196 0.82 -0.14 -23.84
C GLY A 196 -0.46 0.57 -24.28
N LEU A 197 -1.37 0.92 -23.36
CA LEU A 197 -2.67 1.51 -23.70
C LEU A 197 -2.59 3.04 -23.80
N GLU A 198 -3.35 3.62 -24.73
CA GLU A 198 -3.50 5.07 -24.87
C GLU A 198 -4.42 5.64 -23.79
N LEU A 199 -3.93 5.77 -22.56
CA LEU A 199 -4.76 6.14 -21.40
C LEU A 199 -5.40 7.53 -21.50
N ASN A 200 -4.85 8.43 -22.31
CA ASN A 200 -5.41 9.78 -22.53
C ASN A 200 -6.86 9.75 -23.03
N LYS A 201 -7.24 8.78 -23.87
CA LYS A 201 -8.63 8.66 -24.37
C LYS A 201 -9.62 8.27 -23.27
N TYR A 202 -9.13 7.68 -22.19
CA TYR A 202 -9.94 7.23 -21.06
C TYR A 202 -10.04 8.27 -19.93
N ARG A 203 -9.35 9.41 -20.03
CA ARG A 203 -9.26 10.39 -18.94
C ARG A 203 -10.61 10.92 -18.46
N LYS A 204 -11.54 11.22 -19.37
CA LYS A 204 -12.90 11.67 -19.00
C LYS A 204 -13.64 10.61 -18.20
N TYR A 205 -13.56 9.35 -18.64
CA TYR A 205 -14.18 8.22 -17.96
C TYR A 205 -13.52 7.93 -16.62
N ALA A 206 -12.21 8.15 -16.49
CA ALA A 206 -11.48 7.95 -15.25
C ALA A 206 -11.99 8.83 -14.09
N PHE A 207 -12.37 10.09 -14.35
CA PHE A 207 -13.02 10.94 -13.35
C PHE A 207 -14.38 10.40 -12.92
N VAL A 208 -15.18 9.92 -13.89
CA VAL A 208 -16.48 9.29 -13.62
C VAL A 208 -16.29 8.01 -12.80
N CYS A 209 -15.33 7.15 -13.14
CA CYS A 209 -14.99 5.95 -12.37
C CYS A 209 -14.56 6.28 -10.94
N CYS A 210 -13.78 7.36 -10.72
CA CYS A 210 -13.41 7.79 -9.38
C CYS A 210 -14.64 8.21 -8.56
N ALA A 211 -15.51 9.05 -9.14
CA ALA A 211 -16.70 9.55 -8.47
C ALA A 211 -17.67 8.40 -8.14
N ILE A 212 -17.96 7.53 -9.12
CA ILE A 212 -18.82 6.36 -8.93
C ILE A 212 -18.19 5.39 -7.92
N GLY A 213 -16.90 5.09 -8.04
CA GLY A 213 -16.20 4.21 -7.10
C GLY A 213 -16.25 4.72 -5.67
N TYR A 214 -16.09 6.03 -5.46
CA TYR A 214 -16.22 6.66 -4.15
C TYR A 214 -17.63 6.54 -3.58
N VAL A 215 -18.65 6.93 -4.35
CA VAL A 215 -20.07 6.84 -3.95
C VAL A 215 -20.46 5.40 -3.64
N LEU A 216 -20.07 4.46 -4.49
CA LEU A 216 -20.31 3.02 -4.27
C LEU A 216 -19.58 2.51 -3.02
N THR A 217 -18.39 3.02 -2.70
CA THR A 217 -17.69 2.60 -1.48
C THR A 217 -18.49 2.99 -0.23
N VAL A 218 -18.97 4.23 -0.17
CA VAL A 218 -19.82 4.70 0.94
C VAL A 218 -21.10 3.87 1.01
N PHE A 219 -21.79 3.72 -0.11
CA PHE A 219 -23.05 2.99 -0.20
C PHE A 219 -22.89 1.50 0.17
N LEU A 220 -21.95 0.78 -0.45
CA LEU A 220 -21.76 -0.65 -0.20
C LEU A 220 -21.25 -0.93 1.22
N THR A 221 -20.43 -0.05 1.79
CA THR A 221 -19.99 -0.20 3.19
C THR A 221 -21.19 -0.10 4.12
N TRP A 222 -22.00 0.96 3.98
CA TRP A 222 -23.22 1.12 4.77
C TRP A 222 -24.22 -0.02 4.54
N PHE A 223 -24.45 -0.43 3.28
CA PHE A 223 -25.40 -1.48 2.95
C PHE A 223 -24.99 -2.85 3.52
N ASN A 224 -23.73 -3.25 3.36
CA ASN A 224 -23.23 -4.50 3.93
C ASN A 224 -23.39 -4.53 5.45
N PHE A 225 -22.98 -3.47 6.14
CA PHE A 225 -22.96 -3.45 7.60
C PHE A 225 -24.35 -3.20 8.20
N SER A 226 -25.08 -2.19 7.72
CA SER A 226 -26.33 -1.73 8.34
C SER A 226 -27.56 -2.47 7.83
N MET A 227 -27.60 -2.92 6.57
CA MET A 227 -28.77 -3.58 6.00
C MET A 227 -28.63 -5.10 5.96
N LEU A 228 -27.48 -5.62 5.53
CA LEU A 228 -27.26 -7.06 5.38
C LEU A 228 -26.63 -7.73 6.61
N SER A 229 -26.14 -6.95 7.58
CA SER A 229 -25.35 -7.46 8.72
C SER A 229 -24.13 -8.31 8.29
N ILE A 230 -23.59 -8.03 7.10
CA ILE A 230 -22.36 -8.60 6.57
C ILE A 230 -21.23 -7.65 6.98
N TYR A 231 -20.47 -8.03 8.01
CA TYR A 231 -19.36 -7.23 8.55
C TYR A 231 -18.07 -7.35 7.71
N GLN A 232 -18.22 -7.38 6.39
CA GLN A 232 -17.11 -7.39 5.43
C GLN A 232 -17.10 -6.08 4.65
N ALA A 233 -16.08 -5.25 4.91
CA ALA A 233 -15.92 -3.98 4.21
C ALA A 233 -15.53 -4.21 2.75
N PRO A 234 -16.16 -3.51 1.77
CA PRO A 234 -15.89 -3.67 0.35
C PRO A 234 -14.63 -2.91 -0.08
N TYR A 235 -13.51 -3.16 0.61
CA TYR A 235 -12.23 -2.48 0.43
C TYR A 235 -11.17 -3.34 -0.27
N GLY A 236 -11.55 -4.51 -0.78
CA GLY A 236 -10.65 -5.42 -1.49
C GLY A 236 -10.67 -5.18 -3.00
N ILE A 237 -10.75 -6.28 -3.77
CA ILE A 237 -10.91 -6.26 -5.24
C ILE A 237 -12.33 -5.86 -5.68
N ASP A 238 -13.17 -5.38 -4.78
CA ASP A 238 -14.55 -4.99 -5.05
C ASP A 238 -14.66 -3.95 -6.19
N ILE A 239 -15.80 -3.97 -6.90
CA ILE A 239 -16.05 -3.09 -8.05
C ILE A 239 -15.81 -1.60 -7.73
N ASN A 240 -16.23 -1.14 -6.54
CA ASN A 240 -16.03 0.25 -6.12
C ASN A 240 -14.55 0.62 -6.02
N MET A 241 -13.71 -0.28 -5.48
CA MET A 241 -12.27 -0.04 -5.37
C MET A 241 -11.57 -0.15 -6.72
N VAL A 242 -11.95 -1.12 -7.56
CA VAL A 242 -11.41 -1.24 -8.93
C VAL A 242 -11.67 0.02 -9.74
N LEU A 243 -12.91 0.54 -9.72
CA LEU A 243 -13.26 1.78 -10.43
C LEU A 243 -12.46 2.97 -9.90
N CYS A 244 -12.35 3.10 -8.58
CA CYS A 244 -11.63 4.21 -7.95
C CYS A 244 -10.13 4.17 -8.27
N VAL A 245 -9.49 3.01 -8.11
CA VAL A 245 -8.03 2.85 -8.27
C VAL A 245 -7.61 2.95 -9.73
N CYS A 246 -8.32 2.30 -10.66
CA CYS A 246 -8.06 2.44 -12.09
C CYS A 246 -8.30 3.89 -12.56
N GLY A 247 -9.34 4.54 -12.05
CA GLY A 247 -9.61 5.95 -12.29
C GLY A 247 -8.47 6.84 -11.82
N PHE A 248 -8.02 6.69 -10.56
CA PHE A 248 -6.88 7.43 -10.04
C PHE A 248 -5.63 7.22 -10.87
N PHE A 249 -5.30 5.96 -11.17
CA PHE A 249 -4.13 5.65 -11.98
C PHE A 249 -4.17 6.36 -13.34
N ILE A 250 -5.28 6.28 -14.07
CA ILE A 250 -5.41 6.94 -15.38
C ILE A 250 -5.32 8.47 -15.24
N ILE A 251 -5.97 9.06 -14.24
CA ILE A 251 -5.91 10.51 -14.00
C ILE A 251 -4.46 10.94 -13.77
N PHE A 252 -3.75 10.31 -12.82
CA PHE A 252 -2.37 10.67 -12.48
C PHE A 252 -1.38 10.38 -13.61
N GLN A 253 -1.56 9.28 -14.34
CA GLN A 253 -0.70 8.93 -15.48
C GLN A 253 -0.89 9.87 -16.68
N THR A 254 -2.03 10.56 -16.77
CA THR A 254 -2.35 11.51 -17.85
C THR A 254 -2.25 12.97 -17.41
N LEU A 255 -1.74 13.23 -16.20
CA LEU A 255 -1.42 14.60 -15.76
C LEU A 255 -0.27 15.14 -16.61
N ARG A 256 -0.41 16.40 -17.02
CA ARG A 256 0.65 17.13 -17.69
C ARG A 256 1.68 17.59 -16.66
N GLU A 257 2.92 17.69 -17.10
CA GLU A 257 3.97 18.31 -16.29
C GLU A 257 3.61 19.76 -15.94
N SER A 258 3.82 20.08 -14.69
CA SER A 258 3.56 21.35 -14.04
C SER A 258 4.54 21.50 -12.89
N PHE A 259 4.73 22.73 -12.41
CA PHE A 259 5.57 23.02 -11.24
C PHE A 259 5.23 22.11 -10.04
N LEU A 260 3.94 21.93 -9.76
CA LEU A 260 3.48 21.07 -8.67
C LEU A 260 3.89 19.61 -8.88
N THR A 261 3.67 19.06 -10.08
CA THR A 261 4.05 17.66 -10.39
C THR A 261 5.55 17.43 -10.31
N THR A 262 6.38 18.44 -10.62
CA THR A 262 7.84 18.36 -10.45
C THR A 262 8.22 18.23 -8.97
N TRP A 263 7.60 19.00 -8.08
CA TRP A 263 7.84 18.88 -6.64
C TRP A 263 7.33 17.56 -6.08
N VAL A 264 6.16 17.10 -6.52
CA VAL A 264 5.64 15.78 -6.17
C VAL A 264 6.62 14.68 -6.62
N ALA A 265 7.18 14.77 -7.83
CA ALA A 265 8.19 13.84 -8.31
C ALA A 265 9.50 13.90 -7.50
N LYS A 266 9.91 15.08 -7.05
CA LYS A 266 11.07 15.21 -6.15
C LYS A 266 10.81 14.61 -4.77
N ALA A 267 9.59 14.70 -4.25
CA ALA A 267 9.19 14.11 -2.99
C ALA A 267 8.94 12.59 -3.10
N SER A 268 8.55 12.10 -4.28
CA SER A 268 8.15 10.70 -4.49
C SER A 268 9.29 9.72 -4.18
N LYS A 269 10.55 10.11 -4.35
CA LYS A 269 11.72 9.27 -4.01
C LYS A 269 11.82 8.90 -2.53
N TYR A 270 11.15 9.65 -1.63
CA TYR A 270 11.09 9.36 -0.20
C TYR A 270 9.83 8.57 0.21
N THR A 271 8.91 8.30 -0.72
CA THR A 271 7.61 7.65 -0.39
C THR A 271 7.77 6.26 0.19
N TYR A 272 8.82 5.53 -0.21
CA TYR A 272 9.16 4.25 0.37
C TYR A 272 9.55 4.37 1.86
N GLY A 273 10.44 5.31 2.21
CA GLY A 273 10.78 5.59 3.59
C GLY A 273 9.55 6.05 4.39
N ILE A 274 8.77 6.99 3.84
CA ILE A 274 7.55 7.51 4.49
C ILE A 274 6.57 6.37 4.80
N TYR A 275 6.40 5.43 3.87
CA TYR A 275 5.60 4.25 4.08
C TYR A 275 6.11 3.41 5.26
N LEU A 276 7.41 3.30 5.47
CA LEU A 276 7.97 2.53 6.58
C LEU A 276 7.94 3.27 7.92
N THR A 277 7.93 4.60 7.91
CA THR A 277 8.06 5.39 9.14
C THR A 277 6.77 6.02 9.65
N HIS A 278 5.76 6.17 8.81
CA HIS A 278 4.55 6.95 9.17
C HIS A 278 3.83 6.42 10.41
N VAL A 279 3.86 5.12 10.69
CA VAL A 279 3.18 4.50 11.84
C VAL A 279 3.77 4.96 13.16
N PHE A 280 5.09 4.88 13.31
CA PHE A 280 5.71 5.34 14.54
C PHE A 280 5.60 6.87 14.69
N MET A 281 5.64 7.62 13.57
CA MET A 281 5.40 9.06 13.60
C MET A 281 3.98 9.36 14.11
N MET A 282 2.98 8.59 13.65
CA MET A 282 1.62 8.67 14.17
C MET A 282 1.55 8.34 15.66
N TYR A 283 2.20 7.27 16.14
CA TYR A 283 2.22 6.95 17.58
C TYR A 283 2.78 8.11 18.41
N PHE A 284 3.87 8.73 17.95
CA PHE A 284 4.48 9.87 18.62
C PHE A 284 3.53 11.08 18.70
N ILE A 285 2.83 11.42 17.62
CA ILE A 285 1.98 12.61 17.59
C ILE A 285 0.55 12.40 18.10
N SER A 286 0.06 11.16 18.09
CA SER A 286 -1.37 10.87 18.31
C SER A 286 -1.89 11.35 19.66
N GLY A 287 -1.04 11.41 20.68
CA GLY A 287 -1.39 11.96 21.99
C GLY A 287 -1.69 13.46 21.94
N TYR A 288 -0.99 14.22 21.09
CA TYR A 288 -1.15 15.66 20.96
C TYR A 288 -2.30 16.05 20.02
N THR A 289 -2.47 15.30 18.93
CA THR A 289 -3.50 15.64 17.94
C THR A 289 -4.90 15.28 18.41
N LYS A 290 -5.07 14.21 19.20
CA LYS A 290 -6.39 13.82 19.74
C LYS A 290 -7.02 14.85 20.67
N THR A 291 -6.21 15.68 21.34
CA THR A 291 -6.67 16.74 22.24
C THR A 291 -6.85 18.09 21.56
N ALA A 292 -6.47 18.22 20.28
CA ALA A 292 -6.44 19.50 19.58
C ALA A 292 -7.84 19.97 19.11
N THR A 293 -8.75 19.05 18.78
CA THR A 293 -10.13 19.38 18.40
C THR A 293 -11.10 18.26 18.79
N SER A 294 -12.39 18.58 18.92
CA SER A 294 -13.47 17.61 19.14
C SER A 294 -13.95 16.92 17.85
N SER A 295 -13.61 17.46 16.67
CA SER A 295 -14.01 16.89 15.39
C SER A 295 -13.13 15.71 15.00
N VAL A 296 -13.73 14.53 14.87
CA VAL A 296 -13.04 13.28 14.48
C VAL A 296 -12.41 13.39 13.09
N ILE A 297 -13.10 14.03 12.14
CA ILE A 297 -12.58 14.24 10.77
C ILE A 297 -11.35 15.14 10.83
N ALA A 298 -11.44 16.27 11.54
CA ALA A 298 -10.34 17.22 11.66
C ALA A 298 -9.13 16.59 12.38
N ASN A 299 -9.36 15.84 13.47
CA ASN A 299 -8.31 15.08 14.17
C ASN A 299 -7.61 14.06 13.26
N SER A 300 -8.39 13.31 12.47
CA SER A 300 -7.85 12.30 11.55
C SER A 300 -6.96 12.95 10.49
N VAL A 301 -7.46 14.01 9.84
CA VAL A 301 -6.73 14.75 8.81
C VAL A 301 -5.49 15.43 9.41
N LEU A 302 -5.60 16.07 10.57
CA LEU A 302 -4.47 16.72 11.25
C LEU A 302 -3.38 15.70 11.59
N THR A 303 -3.77 14.56 12.18
CA THR A 303 -2.82 13.47 12.48
C THR A 303 -2.14 12.98 11.21
N ALA A 304 -2.89 12.75 10.13
CA ALA A 304 -2.32 12.31 8.87
C ALA A 304 -1.31 13.32 8.29
N VAL A 305 -1.64 14.62 8.30
CA VAL A 305 -0.79 15.69 7.76
C VAL A 305 0.48 15.84 8.59
N VAL A 306 0.36 15.88 9.91
CA VAL A 306 1.53 16.03 10.81
C VAL A 306 2.42 14.80 10.72
N ALA A 307 1.87 13.58 10.77
CA ALA A 307 2.66 12.35 10.68
C ALA A 307 3.34 12.22 9.31
N PHE A 308 2.65 12.57 8.22
CA PHE A 308 3.25 12.60 6.89
C PHE A 308 4.39 13.61 6.81
N THR A 309 4.23 14.80 7.38
CA THR A 309 5.25 15.85 7.37
C THR A 309 6.49 15.42 8.14
N LEU A 310 6.32 14.88 9.35
CA LEU A 310 7.43 14.36 10.16
C LEU A 310 8.13 13.18 9.48
N ALA A 311 7.36 12.25 8.90
CA ALA A 311 7.92 11.14 8.12
C ALA A 311 8.72 11.65 6.92
N LEU A 312 8.21 12.65 6.19
CA LEU A 312 8.91 13.25 5.05
C LEU A 312 10.22 13.93 5.48
N ILE A 313 10.21 14.70 6.56
CA ILE A 313 11.43 15.35 7.10
C ILE A 313 12.45 14.29 7.51
N PHE A 314 12.01 13.27 8.25
CA PHE A 314 12.88 12.18 8.68
C PHE A 314 13.51 11.44 7.50
N CYS A 315 12.69 11.03 6.52
CA CYS A 315 13.18 10.31 5.35
C CYS A 315 14.06 11.21 4.47
N PHE A 316 13.75 12.50 4.36
CA PHE A 316 14.60 13.45 3.66
C PHE A 316 16.02 13.47 4.28
N ILE A 317 16.13 13.51 5.60
CA ILE A 317 17.42 13.50 6.28
C ILE A 317 18.09 12.13 6.14
N PHE A 318 17.40 11.07 6.54
CA PHE A 318 17.97 9.73 6.61
C PHE A 318 18.34 9.17 5.23
N ASP A 319 17.50 9.37 4.21
CA ASP A 319 17.78 8.83 2.88
C ASP A 319 18.97 9.53 2.21
N ASN A 320 19.06 10.86 2.28
CA ASN A 320 20.16 11.59 1.66
C ASN A 320 21.49 11.38 2.40
N LEU A 321 21.46 11.25 3.73
CA LEU A 321 22.67 11.02 4.51
C LEU A 321 23.18 9.58 4.39
N PHE A 322 22.27 8.60 4.35
CA PHE A 322 22.61 7.19 4.51
C PHE A 322 22.11 6.30 3.35
N ILE A 323 20.79 6.14 3.17
CA ILE A 323 20.21 5.11 2.29
C ILE A 323 20.65 5.27 0.83
N PHE A 324 20.57 6.47 0.25
CA PHE A 324 20.94 6.66 -1.16
C PHE A 324 22.43 6.45 -1.41
N LYS A 325 23.29 6.83 -0.45
CA LYS A 325 24.74 6.57 -0.54
C LYS A 325 25.02 5.06 -0.50
N LEU A 326 24.35 4.35 0.41
CA LEU A 326 24.47 2.90 0.55
C LEU A 326 24.03 2.19 -0.74
N ILE A 327 22.85 2.50 -1.26
CA ILE A 327 22.33 1.90 -2.51
C ILE A 327 23.29 2.15 -3.67
N ARG A 328 23.83 3.38 -3.79
CA ARG A 328 24.78 3.72 -4.86
C ARG A 328 26.06 2.88 -4.77
N LYS A 329 26.62 2.72 -3.57
CA LYS A 329 27.82 1.92 -3.34
C LYS A 329 27.58 0.44 -3.67
N LEU A 330 26.45 -0.11 -3.24
CA LEU A 330 26.11 -1.51 -3.49
C LEU A 330 25.87 -1.79 -4.99
N LYS A 331 25.17 -0.90 -5.69
CA LYS A 331 24.94 -1.05 -7.13
C LYS A 331 26.23 -0.94 -7.96
N LEU A 332 27.19 -0.10 -7.57
CA LEU A 332 28.48 0.02 -8.25
C LEU A 332 29.37 -1.22 -8.05
N SER A 333 29.24 -1.92 -6.92
CA SER A 333 30.02 -3.13 -6.64
C SER A 333 29.58 -4.36 -7.47
N ASN A 334 28.45 -4.28 -8.18
CA ASN A 334 27.88 -5.40 -8.95
C ASN A 334 27.56 -5.01 -10.41
N ALA A 335 28.06 -3.85 -10.85
CA ALA A 335 28.14 -3.43 -12.25
C ALA A 335 29.48 -3.87 -12.81
#